data_AF-A0A7K9WWD6-F1
#
_entry.id   AF-A0A7K9WWD6-F1
#
_cell.length_a   1.000
_cell.length_b   1.000
_cell.length_c   1.000
_cell.angle_alpha   90.00
_cell.angle_beta   90.00
_cell.angle_gamma   90.00
#
_symmetry.space_group_name_H-M   'P 1'
#
loop_
_entity.id
_entity.type
_entity.pdbx_description
1 polymer ?
#
loop_
_entity_poly.entity_id
_entity_poly.type
_entity_poly.pdbx_seq_one_letter_code
_entity_poly.pdbx_strand_id
1 'polypeptide(L)' 'PGRPLCSVMDFCPARGQLRWFQGQQELLGHVVATDIVPNGDWTHQLLVLLEIPLQRGVTSSCQVEHVSLEQPLSRYW' A
#
# COMPACT_ATOMS: atom_id res chain seq x y z
N PRO A 1 -12.27 -15.47 -5.26
CA PRO A 1 -11.37 -14.31 -5.47
C PRO A 1 -10.94 -13.74 -4.12
N GLY A 2 -9.63 -13.64 -3.89
CA GLY A 2 -9.08 -13.14 -2.62
C GLY A 2 -9.09 -11.60 -2.54
N ARG A 3 -9.02 -11.09 -1.32
CA ARG A 3 -8.75 -9.69 -1.00
C ARG A 3 -7.23 -9.47 -1.04
N PRO A 4 -6.69 -8.57 -1.87
CA PRO A 4 -5.24 -8.39 -1.97
C PRO A 4 -4.70 -7.60 -0.78
N LEU A 5 -3.47 -7.93 -0.41
CA LEU A 5 -2.70 -7.31 0.66
C LEU A 5 -1.45 -6.68 0.05
N CYS A 6 -1.16 -5.44 0.41
CA CYS A 6 0.07 -4.75 0.06
C CYS A 6 0.82 -4.36 1.33
N SER A 7 2.12 -4.61 1.39
CA SER A 7 2.96 -4.33 2.56
C SER A 7 4.20 -3.55 2.17
N VAL A 8 4.59 -2.60 3.03
CA VAL A 8 5.87 -1.88 2.97
C VAL A 8 6.64 -2.25 4.22
N MET A 9 7.86 -2.73 4.03
CA MET A 9 8.71 -3.25 5.09
C MET A 9 9.99 -2.42 5.17
N ASP A 10 10.60 -2.42 6.35
CA ASP A 10 11.94 -1.91 6.63
C ASP A 10 12.17 -0.46 6.17
N PHE A 11 11.13 0.38 6.27
CA PHE A 11 11.20 1.78 5.85
C PHE A 11 11.53 2.73 7.00
N CYS A 12 12.27 3.79 6.70
CA CYS A 12 12.65 4.85 7.64
C CYS A 12 12.79 6.19 6.90
N PRO A 13 12.24 7.29 7.43
CA PRO A 13 11.51 7.45 8.70
C PRO A 13 10.10 6.84 8.66
N ALA A 14 9.39 6.80 9.81
CA ALA A 14 8.04 6.24 9.96
C ALA A 14 6.93 6.96 9.13
N ARG A 15 7.30 7.87 8.23
CA ARG A 15 6.35 8.66 7.44
C ARG A 15 6.30 8.13 6.01
N GLY A 16 5.37 7.21 5.77
CA GLY A 16 5.02 6.71 4.44
C GLY A 16 3.51 6.74 4.23
N GLN A 17 3.10 6.73 2.97
CA GLN A 17 1.70 6.57 2.58
C GLN A 17 1.58 5.44 1.56
N LEU A 18 0.55 4.62 1.72
CA LEU A 18 0.23 3.54 0.80
C LEU A 18 -1.19 3.76 0.29
N ARG A 19 -1.35 3.75 -1.02
CA ARG A 19 -2.61 4.03 -1.73
C ARG A 19 -2.96 2.87 -2.65
N TRP A 20 -4.26 2.59 -2.78
CA TRP A 20 -4.76 1.62 -3.75
C TRP A 20 -5.42 2.33 -4.92
N PHE A 21 -5.18 1.81 -6.11
CA PHE A 21 -5.76 2.28 -7.36
C PHE A 21 -6.45 1.14 -8.09
N GLN A 22 -7.56 1.48 -8.72
CA GLN A 22 -8.23 0.63 -9.69
C GLN A 22 -8.36 1.41 -11.00
N GLY A 23 -7.59 1.02 -12.00
CA GLY A 23 -7.35 1.86 -13.18
C GLY A 23 -6.68 3.16 -12.76
N GLN A 24 -7.35 4.28 -12.99
CA GLN A 24 -6.87 5.62 -12.59
C GLN A 24 -7.53 6.15 -11.30
N GLN A 25 -8.48 5.40 -10.72
CA GLN A 25 -9.23 5.84 -9.55
C GLN A 25 -8.55 5.38 -8.26
N GLU A 26 -8.22 6.31 -7.38
CA GLU A 26 -7.80 5.99 -6.01
C GLU A 26 -8.99 5.47 -5.20
N LEU A 27 -8.77 4.37 -4.47
CA LEU A 27 -9.73 3.76 -3.56
C LEU A 27 -9.45 4.23 -2.13
N LEU A 28 -10.37 5.00 -1.55
CA LEU A 28 -10.23 5.52 -0.18
C LEU A 28 -11.09 4.75 0.83
N GLY A 29 -12.31 4.34 0.45
CA GLY A 29 -13.30 3.76 1.37
C GLY A 29 -13.24 2.24 1.55
N HIS A 30 -12.37 1.54 0.80
CA HIS A 30 -12.25 0.08 0.83
C HIS A 30 -10.86 -0.39 1.23
N VAL A 31 -10.09 0.53 1.82
CA VAL A 31 -8.68 0.34 2.13
C VAL A 31 -8.54 0.39 3.64
N VAL A 32 -8.10 -0.72 4.22
CA VAL A 32 -7.82 -0.82 5.64
C VAL A 32 -6.31 -0.85 5.82
N ALA A 33 -5.77 0.24 6.33
CA ALA A 33 -4.38 0.31 6.76
C ALA A 33 -4.24 -0.20 8.19
N THR A 34 -3.19 -0.98 8.45
CA THR A 34 -2.76 -1.28 9.82
C THR A 34 -2.05 -0.07 10.40
N ASP A 35 -1.82 -0.10 11.71
CA ASP A 35 -0.88 0.83 12.34
C ASP A 35 0.53 0.64 11.77
N ILE A 36 1.34 1.70 11.85
CA ILE A 36 2.77 1.63 11.55
C ILE A 36 3.47 0.93 12.72
N VAL A 37 4.11 -0.20 12.45
CA VAL A 37 4.75 -1.05 13.47
C VAL A 37 6.26 -0.89 13.40
N PRO A 38 6.94 -0.51 14.50
CA PRO A 38 8.40 -0.45 14.53
C PRO A 38 9.03 -1.85 14.61
N ASN A 39 10.15 -2.04 13.89
CA ASN A 39 10.86 -3.32 13.83
C ASN A 39 11.85 -3.57 14.99
N GLY A 40 12.15 -2.52 15.77
CA GLY A 40 13.18 -2.57 16.81
C GLY A 40 14.57 -2.14 16.34
N ASP A 41 14.73 -1.87 15.04
CA ASP A 41 15.96 -1.40 14.40
C ASP A 41 15.71 -0.15 13.54
N TRP A 42 15.22 0.96 14.13
CA TRP A 42 14.93 2.26 13.47
C TRP A 42 14.00 2.23 12.23
N THR A 43 13.60 1.06 11.76
CA THR A 43 12.75 0.84 10.61
C THR A 43 11.33 0.44 11.05
N HIS A 44 10.39 0.56 10.11
CA HIS A 44 8.97 0.39 10.35
C HIS A 44 8.33 -0.48 9.27
N GLN A 45 7.13 -0.97 9.57
CA GLN A 45 6.29 -1.75 8.66
C GLN A 45 4.88 -1.18 8.63
N LEU A 46 4.24 -1.28 7.46
CA LEU A 46 2.87 -0.87 7.22
C LEU A 46 2.23 -1.85 6.25
N LEU A 47 1.03 -2.33 6.59
CA LEU A 47 0.24 -3.18 5.72
C LEU A 47 -1.07 -2.48 5.37
N VAL A 48 -1.53 -2.72 4.14
CA VAL A 48 -2.78 -2.20 3.66
C VAL A 48 -3.54 -3.29 2.92
N LEU A 49 -4.73 -3.59 3.41
CA LEU A 49 -5.66 -4.56 2.87
C LEU A 49 -6.73 -3.86 2.03
N LEU A 50 -7.03 -4.40 0.86
CA LEU A 50 -8.20 -4.01 0.10
C LEU A 50 -9.38 -4.93 0.46
N GLU A 51 -10.44 -4.36 1.04
CA GLU A 51 -11.60 -5.13 1.51
C GLU A 51 -12.51 -5.64 0.38
N ILE A 52 -12.36 -5.07 -0.81
CA ILE A 52 -13.09 -5.50 -1.99
C ILE A 52 -12.21 -6.44 -2.85
N PRO A 53 -12.81 -7.43 -3.54
CA PRO A 53 -12.09 -8.21 -4.53
C PRO A 53 -11.62 -7.33 -5.68
N LEU A 54 -10.50 -7.72 -6.30
CA LEU A 54 -10.05 -7.10 -7.54
C LEU A 54 -11.13 -7.22 -8.63
N GLN A 55 -11.43 -6.11 -9.29
CA GLN A 55 -12.36 -6.12 -10.43
C GLN A 55 -11.69 -6.74 -11.65
N ARG A 56 -12.39 -7.66 -12.31
CA ARG A 56 -11.87 -8.30 -13.53
C ARG A 56 -11.83 -7.29 -14.67
N GLY A 57 -10.75 -7.32 -15.44
CA GLY A 57 -10.58 -6.45 -16.61
C GLY A 57 -10.15 -5.02 -16.26
N VAL A 58 -9.91 -4.71 -14.98
CA VAL A 58 -9.36 -3.43 -14.53
C VAL A 58 -8.05 -3.68 -13.82
N THR A 59 -6.97 -3.07 -14.31
CA THR A 59 -5.66 -3.13 -13.66
C THR A 59 -5.74 -2.51 -12.27
N SER A 60 -5.29 -3.22 -11.25
CA SER A 60 -5.25 -2.70 -9.88
C SER A 60 -3.82 -2.54 -9.42
N SER A 61 -3.54 -1.49 -8.67
CA SER A 61 -2.20 -1.22 -8.17
C SER A 61 -2.19 -0.66 -6.75
N CYS A 62 -1.07 -0.88 -6.09
CA CYS A 62 -0.73 -0.37 -4.78
C CYS A 62 0.46 0.53 -4.99
N GLN A 63 0.30 1.80 -4.63
CA GLN A 63 1.33 2.81 -4.76
C GLN A 63 1.85 3.18 -3.38
N VAL A 64 3.17 3.20 -3.26
CA VAL A 64 3.89 3.56 -2.06
C VAL A 64 4.56 4.92 -2.28
N GLU A 65 4.23 5.86 -1.42
CA GLU A 65 4.86 7.17 -1.35
C GLU A 65 5.66 7.25 -0.05
N HIS A 66 6.96 7.52 -0.18
CA HIS A 66 7.86 7.58 0.95
C HIS A 66 9.01 8.54 0.63
N VAL A 67 9.50 9.28 1.63
CA VAL A 67 10.52 10.32 1.44
C VAL A 67 11.86 9.77 0.95
N SER A 68 12.14 8.48 1.17
CA SER A 68 13.35 7.83 0.65
C SER A 68 13.25 7.42 -0.82
N LEU A 69 12.10 7.59 -1.46
CA LEU A 69 11.88 7.24 -2.87
C LEU A 69 11.87 8.52 -3.71
N GLU A 70 12.64 8.53 -4.81
CA GLU A 70 12.61 9.65 -5.78
C GLU A 70 11.25 9.78 -6.48
N GLN A 71 10.57 8.65 -6.67
CA GLN A 71 9.25 8.57 -7.30
C GLN A 71 8.39 7.50 -6.61
N PRO A 72 7.05 7.60 -6.65
CA PRO A 72 6.18 6.60 -6.07
C PRO A 72 6.43 5.21 -6.67
N LEU A 73 6.43 4.18 -5.82
CA LEU A 73 6.60 2.80 -6.25
C LEU A 73 5.24 2.13 -6.41
N SER A 74 4.94 1.59 -7.59
CA SER A 74 3.67 0.92 -7.87
C SER A 74 3.85 -0.58 -8.09
N ARG A 75 3.05 -1.40 -7.39
CA ARG A 75 2.89 -2.83 -7.64
C ARG A 75 1.53 -3.10 -8.25
N TYR A 76 1.49 -3.96 -9.28
CA TYR A 76 0.29 -4.28 -10.04
C TYR A 76 -0.16 -5.72 -9.78
N TRP A 77 -1.47 -5.95 -9.84
CA TRP A 77 -2.12 -7.27 -9.76
C TRP A 77 -2.96 -7.55 -11.00
#